data_AF-A0A1M6IPP9-F1
#
_entry.id   AF-A0A1M6IPP9-F1
#
_cell.length_a   1.000
_cell.length_b   1.000
_cell.length_c   1.000
_cell.angle_alpha   90.00
_cell.angle_beta   90.00
_cell.angle_gamma   90.00
#
_symmetry.space_group_name_H-M   'P 1'
#
loop_
_entity.id
_entity.type
_entity.pdbx_description
1 polymer ?
#
loop_
_entity_poly.entity_id
_entity_poly.type
_entity_poly.pdbx_seq_one_letter_code
_entity_poly.pdbx_strand_id
1 'polypeptide(L)'
;MYMSSLEERRARRNEIKLVTAALYEAKVKNEEILRVLMKVCEADREEATSAFQNEKFMLHPCRELYQYLILEKGFEEHDADVFVHTKAVRALADNKELSELSPAKMFDTINKAKK
;
A
#
# COMPACT_ATOMS: atom_id res chain seq x y z
N MET A 1 9.31 -28.59 13.39
CA MET A 1 7.99 -27.99 13.70
C MET A 1 7.30 -27.76 12.38
N TYR A 2 6.21 -28.47 12.10
CA TYR A 2 5.39 -28.20 10.92
C TYR A 2 4.50 -27.00 11.26
N MET A 3 4.71 -25.87 10.58
CA MET A 3 3.77 -24.75 10.63
C MET A 3 2.45 -25.25 10.04
N SER A 4 1.33 -24.80 10.56
CA SER A 4 0.04 -25.14 9.94
C SER A 4 -0.02 -24.53 8.53
N SER A 5 -0.71 -25.17 7.60
CA SER A 5 -0.83 -24.69 6.21
C SER A 5 -1.39 -23.25 6.10
N LEU A 6 -2.09 -22.78 7.14
CA LEU A 6 -2.58 -21.41 7.25
C LEU A 6 -1.49 -20.41 7.64
N GLU A 7 -0.59 -20.79 8.54
CA GLU A 7 0.53 -19.94 8.96
C GLU A 7 1.55 -19.77 7.84
N GLU A 8 1.85 -20.84 7.12
CA GLU A 8 2.73 -20.81 5.94
C GLU A 8 2.17 -19.87 4.86
N ARG A 9 0.86 -19.95 4.58
CA ARG A 9 0.18 -19.04 3.64
C ARG A 9 0.24 -17.58 4.09
N ARG A 10 0.09 -17.30 5.39
CA ARG A 10 0.19 -15.93 5.93
C ARG A 10 1.61 -15.40 5.82
N ALA A 11 2.61 -16.21 6.17
CA ALA A 11 4.02 -15.85 6.05
C ALA A 11 4.37 -15.48 4.61
N ARG A 12 3.98 -16.31 3.64
CA ARG A 12 4.22 -16.05 2.21
C ARG A 12 3.55 -14.76 1.72
N ARG A 13 2.29 -14.51 2.11
CA ARG A 13 1.61 -13.26 1.75
C ARG A 13 2.29 -12.03 2.34
N ASN A 14 2.80 -12.13 3.56
CA ASN A 14 3.53 -11.04 4.19
C ASN A 14 4.87 -10.80 3.49
N GLU A 15 5.58 -11.86 3.12
CA GLU A 15 6.82 -11.77 2.33
C GLU A 15 6.57 -11.06 1.00
N ILE A 16 5.58 -11.48 0.21
CA ILE A 16 5.22 -10.84 -1.06
C ILE A 16 4.94 -9.35 -0.86
N LYS A 17 4.18 -8.98 0.18
CA LYS A 17 3.89 -7.57 0.50
C LYS A 17 5.16 -6.78 0.80
N LEU A 18 6.03 -7.30 1.67
CA LEU A 18 7.26 -6.63 2.08
C LEU A 18 8.22 -6.44 0.90
N VAL A 19 8.41 -7.48 0.09
CA VAL A 19 9.26 -7.41 -1.11
C VAL A 19 8.69 -6.41 -2.11
N THR A 20 7.37 -6.43 -2.34
CA THR A 20 6.73 -5.47 -3.25
C THR A 20 6.95 -4.03 -2.80
N ALA A 21 6.72 -3.74 -1.52
CA ALA A 21 6.92 -2.41 -0.94
C ALA A 21 8.37 -1.93 -1.10
N ALA A 22 9.34 -2.77 -0.73
CA ALA A 22 10.75 -2.43 -0.83
C ALA A 22 11.21 -2.15 -2.27
N LEU A 23 10.78 -2.98 -3.23
CA LEU A 23 11.12 -2.79 -4.64
C LEU A 23 10.47 -1.53 -5.23
N TYR A 24 9.22 -1.25 -4.83
CA TYR A 24 8.48 -0.07 -5.28
C TYR A 24 9.13 1.22 -4.76
N GLU A 25 9.47 1.26 -3.47
CA GLU A 25 10.18 2.38 -2.84
C GLU A 25 11.58 2.60 -3.45
N ALA A 26 12.27 1.52 -3.81
CA ALA A 26 13.53 1.55 -4.54
C ALA A 26 13.41 2.02 -6.00
N LYS A 27 12.20 2.35 -6.47
CA LYS A 27 11.90 2.80 -7.84
C LYS A 27 12.33 1.79 -8.92
N VAL A 28 12.26 0.51 -8.60
CA VAL A 28 12.49 -0.56 -9.57
C VAL A 28 11.40 -0.50 -10.65
N LYS A 29 11.76 -0.79 -11.91
CA LYS A 29 10.79 -0.78 -13.02
C LYS A 29 9.67 -1.80 -12.76
N ASN A 30 8.41 -1.43 -13.06
CA ASN A 30 7.23 -2.25 -12.78
C ASN A 30 7.36 -3.70 -13.28
N GLU A 31 7.84 -3.90 -14.51
CA GLU A 31 8.04 -5.23 -15.10
C GLU A 31 9.06 -6.07 -14.32
N GLU A 32 10.08 -5.41 -13.77
CA GLU A 32 11.11 -6.06 -12.97
C GLU A 32 10.56 -6.45 -11.59
N ILE A 33 9.70 -5.61 -10.99
CA ILE A 33 9.00 -5.97 -9.74
C ILE A 33 8.19 -7.25 -9.94
N LEU A 34 7.36 -7.31 -10.98
CA LEU A 34 6.57 -8.51 -11.28
C LEU A 34 7.45 -9.73 -11.51
N ARG A 35 8.57 -9.58 -12.24
CA ARG A 35 9.53 -10.66 -12.47
C ARG A 35 10.14 -11.18 -11.18
N VAL A 36 10.53 -10.29 -10.26
CA VAL A 36 11.11 -10.67 -8.96
C VAL A 36 10.09 -11.39 -8.10
N LEU A 37 8.85 -10.88 -8.00
CA LEU A 37 7.80 -11.54 -7.22
C LEU A 37 7.52 -12.96 -7.73
N MET A 38 7.49 -13.16 -9.04
CA MET A 38 7.26 -14.49 -9.62
C MET A 38 8.44 -15.45 -9.43
N LYS A 39 9.69 -14.96 -9.52
CA LYS A 39 10.88 -15.81 -9.47
C LYS A 39 11.40 -16.08 -8.06
N VAL A 40 11.29 -15.10 -7.17
CA VAL A 40 11.90 -15.14 -5.83
C VAL A 40 10.85 -15.48 -4.78
N CYS A 41 9.69 -14.86 -4.84
CA CYS A 41 8.60 -15.11 -3.88
C CYS A 41 7.66 -16.25 -4.33
N GLU A 42 7.95 -16.88 -5.48
CA GLU A 42 7.15 -17.97 -6.07
C GLU A 42 5.65 -17.61 -6.19
N ALA A 43 5.36 -16.33 -6.38
CA ALA A 43 4.01 -15.85 -6.64
C ALA A 43 3.63 -16.22 -8.08
N ASP A 44 2.38 -16.62 -8.29
CA ASP A 44 1.89 -16.69 -9.66
C ASP A 44 1.71 -15.28 -10.26
N ARG A 45 1.39 -15.22 -11.55
CA ARG A 45 1.23 -13.93 -12.24
C ARG A 45 0.09 -13.09 -11.66
N GLU A 46 -0.99 -13.72 -11.23
CA GLU A 46 -2.15 -13.04 -10.65
C GLU A 46 -1.81 -12.47 -9.28
N GLU A 47 -1.19 -13.28 -8.42
CA GLU A 47 -0.69 -12.89 -7.10
C GLU A 47 0.31 -11.73 -7.20
N ALA A 48 1.30 -11.84 -8.09
CA ALA A 48 2.30 -10.80 -8.31
C ALA A 48 1.66 -9.49 -8.81
N THR A 49 0.73 -9.58 -9.76
CA THR A 49 0.03 -8.40 -10.30
C THR A 49 -0.85 -7.76 -9.24
N SER A 50 -1.59 -8.56 -8.47
CA SER A 50 -2.46 -8.09 -7.38
C SER A 50 -1.66 -7.42 -6.27
N ALA A 51 -0.54 -8.03 -5.85
CA ALA A 51 0.36 -7.45 -4.86
C ALA A 51 0.93 -6.10 -5.33
N PHE A 52 1.43 -6.04 -6.56
CA PHE A 52 1.96 -4.81 -7.15
C PHE A 52 0.90 -3.71 -7.26
N GLN A 53 -0.30 -4.02 -7.75
CA GLN A 53 -1.39 -3.06 -7.85
C GLN A 53 -1.83 -2.54 -6.47
N ASN A 54 -1.95 -3.43 -5.49
CA ASN A 54 -2.31 -3.03 -4.14
C ASN A 54 -1.24 -2.13 -3.52
N GLU A 55 0.04 -2.44 -3.72
CA GLU A 55 1.12 -1.56 -3.28
C GLU A 55 1.04 -0.19 -3.93
N LYS A 56 0.96 -0.14 -5.26
CA LYS A 56 0.94 1.10 -6.05
C LYS A 56 -0.25 2.00 -5.75
N PHE A 57 -1.46 1.43 -5.67
CA PHE A 57 -2.70 2.21 -5.64
C PHE A 57 -3.28 2.38 -4.24
N MET A 58 -2.87 1.55 -3.27
CA MET A 58 -3.44 1.55 -1.91
C MET A 58 -2.38 1.80 -0.85
N LEU A 59 -1.38 0.92 -0.77
CA LEU A 59 -0.50 0.87 0.40
C LEU A 59 0.52 2.01 0.40
N HIS A 60 1.23 2.23 -0.71
CA HIS A 60 2.21 3.32 -0.81
C HIS A 60 1.55 4.70 -0.62
N PRO A 61 0.45 5.06 -1.32
CA PRO A 61 -0.22 6.34 -1.10
C PRO A 61 -0.69 6.53 0.35
N CYS A 62 -1.19 5.47 1.00
CA CYS A 62 -1.57 5.52 2.42
C CYS A 62 -0.36 5.81 3.32
N ARG A 63 0.80 5.20 3.05
CA ARG A 63 2.03 5.45 3.83
C ARG A 63 2.55 6.88 3.64
N GLU A 64 2.54 7.39 2.41
CA GLU A 64 2.93 8.79 2.16
C GLU A 64 1.95 9.78 2.80
N LEU A 65 0.65 9.49 2.75
CA LEU A 65 -0.36 10.30 3.42
C LEU A 65 -0.20 10.28 4.94
N TYR A 66 0.07 9.12 5.53
CA TYR A 66 0.35 8.98 6.95
C TYR A 66 1.55 9.86 7.38
N GLN A 67 2.65 9.79 6.64
CA GLN A 67 3.83 10.62 6.90
C GLN A 67 3.53 12.11 6.78
N TYR A 68 2.78 12.51 5.76
CA TYR A 68 2.33 13.90 5.60
C TYR A 68 1.49 14.41 6.78
N LEU A 69 0.56 13.58 7.28
CA LEU A 69 -0.30 13.95 8.39
C LEU A 69 0.51 14.24 9.67
N ILE A 70 1.52 13.41 9.96
CA ILE A 70 2.36 13.59 11.14
C ILE A 70 3.34 14.74 10.94
N LEU A 71 4.13 14.71 9.87
CA LEU A 71 5.27 15.60 9.68
C LEU A 71 4.89 17.01 9.25
N GLU A 72 3.81 17.16 8.46
CA GLU A 72 3.41 18.45 7.91
C GLU A 72 2.12 19.00 8.53
N LYS A 73 1.16 18.16 8.91
CA LYS A 73 -0.09 18.60 9.56
C LYS A 73 -0.03 18.58 11.09
N GLY A 74 0.99 17.95 11.68
CA GLY A 74 1.15 17.86 13.14
C GLY A 74 0.08 16.98 13.81
N PHE A 75 -0.43 15.97 13.11
CA PHE A 75 -1.33 14.99 13.72
C PHE A 75 -0.56 14.09 14.68
N GLU A 76 -1.22 13.71 15.77
CA GLU A 76 -0.78 12.59 16.60
C GLU A 76 -0.81 11.28 15.78
N GLU A 77 0.10 10.36 16.07
CA GLU A 77 0.22 9.09 15.33
C GLU A 77 -1.10 8.32 15.28
N HIS A 78 -1.84 8.32 16.41
CA HIS A 78 -3.14 7.65 16.50
C HIS A 78 -4.19 8.30 15.58
N ASP A 79 -4.26 9.62 15.52
CA ASP A 79 -5.23 10.33 14.68
C ASP A 79 -4.91 10.16 13.20
N ALA A 80 -3.62 10.14 12.85
CA ALA A 80 -3.17 9.84 11.49
C ALA A 80 -3.54 8.41 11.08
N ASP A 81 -3.32 7.44 11.96
CA ASP A 81 -3.67 6.03 11.73
C ASP A 81 -5.19 5.86 11.53
N VAL A 82 -5.99 6.45 12.42
CA VAL A 82 -7.46 6.46 12.30
C VAL A 82 -7.89 7.10 10.99
N PHE A 83 -7.29 8.23 10.58
CA PHE A 83 -7.62 8.88 9.32
C PHE A 83 -7.37 7.96 8.12
N VAL A 84 -6.20 7.32 8.07
CA VAL A 84 -5.79 6.45 6.98
C VAL A 84 -6.74 5.24 6.88
N HIS A 85 -6.95 4.54 7.99
CA HIS A 85 -7.75 3.31 8.01
C HIS A 85 -9.25 3.57 7.78
N THR A 86 -9.79 4.67 8.28
CA THR A 86 -11.24 4.93 8.19
C THR A 86 -11.65 5.71 6.95
N LYS A 87 -10.76 6.55 6.40
CA LYS A 87 -11.08 7.43 5.27
C LYS A 87 -10.25 7.10 4.03
N ALA A 88 -8.93 7.11 4.14
CA ALA A 88 -8.06 7.05 2.96
C ALA A 88 -8.19 5.72 2.21
N VAL A 89 -8.19 4.60 2.94
CA VAL A 89 -8.36 3.26 2.35
C VAL A 89 -9.69 3.19 1.58
N ARG A 90 -10.79 3.67 2.17
CA ARG A 90 -12.09 3.66 1.48
C ARG A 90 -12.08 4.55 0.24
N ALA A 91 -11.55 5.77 0.36
CA ALA A 91 -11.49 6.71 -0.74
C ALA A 91 -10.68 6.17 -1.93
N LEU A 92 -9.55 5.51 -1.68
CA LEU A 92 -8.73 4.89 -2.73
C LEU A 92 -9.40 3.67 -3.37
N ALA A 93 -10.16 2.90 -2.58
CA ALA A 93 -10.94 1.79 -3.09
C ALA A 93 -12.04 2.27 -4.05
N ASP A 94 -12.68 3.41 -3.72
CA ASP A 94 -13.73 4.02 -4.54
C ASP A 94 -13.15 4.77 -5.76
N ASN A 95 -11.98 5.40 -5.62
CA ASN A 95 -11.30 6.11 -6.70
C ASN A 95 -9.77 5.92 -6.64
N LYS A 96 -9.25 5.08 -7.54
CA LYS A 96 -7.82 4.79 -7.66
C LYS A 96 -6.99 5.98 -8.13
N GLU A 97 -7.56 6.95 -8.84
CA GLU A 97 -6.82 8.13 -9.33
C GLU A 97 -6.31 9.00 -8.18
N LEU A 98 -6.90 8.88 -6.98
CA LEU A 98 -6.41 9.55 -5.78
C LEU A 98 -4.97 9.15 -5.42
N SER A 99 -4.53 7.95 -5.81
CA SER A 99 -3.16 7.47 -5.59
C SER A 99 -2.09 8.23 -6.38
N GLU A 100 -2.48 8.94 -7.44
CA GLU A 100 -1.57 9.72 -8.27
C GLU A 100 -1.39 11.15 -7.75
N LEU A 101 -2.21 11.55 -6.78
CA LEU A 101 -2.14 12.86 -6.15
C LEU A 101 -1.01 12.92 -5.13
N SER A 102 -0.47 14.12 -4.91
CA SER A 102 0.40 14.35 -3.76
C SER A 102 -0.37 14.16 -2.45
N PRO A 103 0.30 13.77 -1.35
CA PRO A 103 -0.35 13.58 -0.04
C PRO A 103 -1.23 14.76 0.39
N ALA A 104 -0.77 15.99 0.19
CA ALA A 104 -1.54 17.21 0.48
C ALA A 104 -2.84 17.30 -0.32
N LYS A 105 -2.79 17.08 -1.64
CA LYS A 105 -3.97 17.13 -2.51
C LYS A 105 -4.93 15.99 -2.21
N MET A 106 -4.40 14.81 -1.92
CA MET A 106 -5.17 13.65 -1.52
C MET A 106 -5.94 13.91 -0.22
N PHE A 107 -5.26 14.44 0.80
CA PHE A 107 -5.86 14.83 2.07
C PHE A 107 -7.02 15.83 1.90
N ASP A 108 -6.78 16.90 1.13
CA ASP A 108 -7.79 17.91 0.86
C ASP A 108 -9.00 17.33 0.13
N THR A 109 -8.77 16.44 -0.84
CA THR A 109 -9.83 15.82 -1.63
C THR A 109 -10.70 14.89 -0.77
N ILE A 110 -10.07 14.07 0.08
CA ILE A 110 -10.77 13.18 1.02
C ILE A 110 -11.62 13.99 2.02
N ASN A 111 -11.11 15.12 2.51
CA ASN A 111 -11.87 15.96 3.45
C ASN A 111 -12.97 16.78 2.76
N LYS A 112 -12.80 17.18 1.50
CA LYS A 112 -13.86 17.88 0.73
C LYS A 112 -15.04 16.99 0.42
N ALA A 113 -14.84 15.69 0.21
CA ALA A 113 -15.92 14.72 0.00
C ALA A 113 -16.88 14.57 1.21
N LYS A 114 -16.58 15.23 2.36
CA LYS A 114 -17.44 15.27 3.55
C LYS A 114 -18.31 16.54 3.68
N LYS A 115 -18.25 17.48 2.74
CA LYS A 115 -19.19 18.62 2.66
C LYS A 115 -20.29 18.33 1.64
#